data_AF-L8TNX8-F1
#
_entry.id   AF-L8TNX8-F1
#
_cell.length_a   1.000
_cell.length_b   1.000
_cell.length_c   1.000
_cell.angle_alpha   90.00
_cell.angle_beta   90.00
_cell.angle_gamma   90.00
#
_symmetry.space_group_name_H-M   'P 1'
#
loop_
_entity.id
_entity.type
_entity.pdbx_description
1 polymer ?
#
loop_
_entity_poly.entity_id
_entity_poly.type
_entity_poly.pdbx_seq_one_letter_code
_entity_poly.pdbx_strand_id
1 'polypeptide(L)' 'MGVIEEMRALGHVVDRLAEKYPDVPRHHIEGIVEQEHRLLDAGRVRDYVPILVEHAVRDRLRQ' A
#
# COMPACT_ATOMS: atom_id res chain seq x y z
N MET A 1 -7.30 6.76 12.88
CA MET A 1 -6.82 5.37 12.81
C MET A 1 -5.60 5.20 13.70
N GLY A 2 -5.52 4.15 14.50
CA GLY A 2 -4.30 3.81 15.23
C GLY A 2 -3.24 3.17 14.31
N VAL A 3 -1.95 3.30 14.64
CA VAL A 3 -0.83 2.77 13.83
C VAL A 3 -0.99 1.27 13.53
N ILE A 4 -1.49 0.48 14.49
CA ILE A 4 -1.72 -0.97 14.33
C ILE A 4 -2.84 -1.25 13.31
N GLU A 5 -3.90 -0.47 13.32
CA GLU A 5 -5.01 -0.62 12.36
C GLU A 5 -4.56 -0.26 10.95
N GLU A 6 -3.75 0.79 10.83
CA GLU A 6 -3.17 1.23 9.56
C GLU A 6 -2.28 0.16 8.94
N MET A 7 -1.36 -0.43 9.73
CA MET A 7 -0.52 -1.53 9.26
C MET A 7 -1.34 -2.75 8.82
N ARG A 8 -2.42 -3.07 9.55
CA ARG A 8 -3.35 -4.14 9.13
C ARG A 8 -4.04 -3.80 7.80
N ALA A 9 -4.49 -2.56 7.64
CA ALA A 9 -5.12 -2.11 6.41
C ALA A 9 -4.15 -2.16 5.22
N LEU A 10 -2.89 -1.80 5.40
CA LEU A 10 -1.83 -1.94 4.39
C LEU A 10 -1.54 -3.41 4.05
N GLY A 11 -1.55 -4.30 5.04
CA GLY A 11 -1.46 -5.74 4.80
C GLY A 11 -2.57 -6.25 3.87
N HIS A 12 -3.83 -5.85 4.12
CA HIS A 12 -4.94 -6.20 3.23
C HIS A 12 -4.82 -5.56 1.84
N VAL A 13 -4.19 -4.38 1.71
CA VAL A 13 -3.89 -3.76 0.41
C VAL A 13 -2.89 -4.64 -0.36
N VAL A 14 -1.82 -5.09 0.29
CA VAL A 14 -0.83 -6.00 -0.33
C VAL A 14 -1.51 -7.28 -0.81
N ASP A 15 -2.37 -7.89 0.01
CA ASP A 15 -3.09 -9.12 -0.37
C ASP A 15 -3.93 -8.92 -1.63
N ARG A 16 -4.75 -7.85 -1.67
CA ARG A 16 -5.57 -7.52 -2.86
C ARG A 16 -4.73 -7.25 -4.10
N LEU A 17 -3.59 -6.58 -3.95
CA LEU A 17 -2.70 -6.28 -5.07
C LEU A 17 -2.02 -7.55 -5.58
N ALA A 18 -1.59 -8.45 -4.69
CA ALA A 18 -1.00 -9.72 -5.08
C ALA A 18 -2.01 -10.63 -5.80
N GLU A 19 -3.28 -10.64 -5.37
CA GLU A 19 -4.35 -11.34 -6.09
C GLU A 19 -4.61 -10.74 -7.48
N LYS A 20 -4.54 -9.41 -7.60
CA LYS A 20 -4.81 -8.70 -8.85
C LYS A 20 -3.67 -8.75 -9.86
N TYR A 21 -2.44 -8.83 -9.38
CA TYR A 21 -1.21 -8.84 -10.19
C TYR A 21 -0.42 -10.12 -9.89
N PRO A 22 -0.91 -11.31 -10.28
CA PRO A 22 -0.29 -12.60 -9.92
C PRO A 22 1.10 -12.78 -10.53
N ASP A 23 1.40 -12.08 -11.63
CA ASP A 23 2.71 -12.11 -12.30
C ASP A 23 3.77 -11.27 -11.58
N VAL A 24 3.36 -10.42 -10.63
CA VAL A 24 4.27 -9.57 -9.84
C VAL A 24 4.56 -10.25 -8.50
N PRO A 25 5.84 -10.47 -8.14
CA PRO A 25 6.17 -11.06 -6.86
C PRO A 25 5.65 -10.23 -5.69
N ARG A 26 5.05 -10.90 -4.70
CA ARG A 26 4.50 -10.24 -3.49
C ARG A 26 5.49 -9.31 -2.80
N HIS A 27 6.76 -9.72 -2.66
CA HIS A 27 7.80 -8.90 -2.04
C HIS A 27 8.04 -7.57 -2.78
N HIS A 28 7.83 -7.56 -4.10
CA HIS A 28 7.94 -6.34 -4.91
C HIS A 28 6.78 -5.39 -4.59
N ILE A 29 5.56 -5.92 -4.50
CA ILE A 29 4.36 -5.16 -4.10
C ILE A 29 4.54 -4.59 -2.69
N GLU A 30 5.01 -5.38 -1.74
CA GLU A 30 5.31 -4.95 -0.36
C GLU A 30 6.33 -3.80 -0.36
N GLY A 31 7.40 -3.90 -1.14
CA GLY A 31 8.42 -2.85 -1.24
C GLY A 31 7.89 -1.53 -1.86
N ILE A 32 6.94 -1.60 -2.79
CA ILE A 32 6.28 -0.40 -3.34
C ILE A 32 5.34 0.19 -2.27
N VAL A 33 4.49 -0.63 -1.65
CA VAL A 33 3.55 -0.21 -0.60
C VAL A 33 4.29 0.50 0.53
N GLU A 34 5.42 -0.04 0.98
CA GLU A 34 6.24 0.55 2.04
C GLU A 34 6.89 1.88 1.61
N GLN A 35 7.34 2.00 0.36
CA GLN A 35 7.83 3.27 -0.17
C GLN A 35 6.75 4.35 -0.19
N GLU A 36 5.57 4.04 -0.75
CA GLU A 36 4.47 4.99 -0.85
C GLU A 36 3.93 5.36 0.55
N HIS A 37 3.91 4.41 1.48
CA HIS A 37 3.52 4.65 2.87
C HIS A 37 4.45 5.65 3.56
N ARG A 38 5.78 5.47 3.44
CA ARG A 38 6.78 6.39 4.02
C ARG A 38 6.66 7.81 3.50
N LEU A 39 6.25 8.00 2.24
CA LEU A 39 6.01 9.34 1.68
C LEU A 39 4.87 10.09 2.40
N LEU A 40 3.99 9.35 3.07
CA LEU A 40 2.83 9.86 3.79
C LEU A 40 3.01 9.90 5.31
N ASP A 41 4.21 9.58 5.82
CA ASP A 41 4.50 9.59 7.27
C ASP A 41 4.42 10.97 7.92
N ALA A 42 4.62 12.04 7.15
CA ALA A 42 4.47 13.41 7.64
C ALA A 42 3.00 13.88 7.74
N GLY A 43 2.04 13.09 7.24
CA GLY A 43 0.62 13.46 7.18
C GLY A 43 -0.10 13.30 8.53
N ARG A 44 -0.83 14.35 8.96
CA ARG A 44 -1.67 14.30 10.18
C ARG A 44 -2.94 13.45 10.01
N VAL A 45 -3.45 13.32 8.79
CA VAL A 45 -4.65 12.53 8.48
C VAL A 45 -4.22 11.18 7.91
N ARG A 46 -4.47 10.10 8.67
CA ARG A 46 -3.97 8.76 8.30
C ARG A 46 -5.03 7.77 7.83
N ASP A 47 -6.31 8.09 8.01
CA ASP A 47 -7.42 7.21 7.65
C ASP A 47 -7.48 6.89 6.14
N TYR A 48 -6.94 7.77 5.30
CA TYR A 48 -6.91 7.62 3.84
C TYR A 48 -5.58 7.05 3.31
N VAL A 49 -4.57 6.88 4.16
CA VAL A 49 -3.23 6.42 3.74
C VAL A 49 -3.30 5.07 3.01
N PRO A 50 -4.05 4.04 3.47
CA PRO A 50 -4.14 2.77 2.75
C PRO A 50 -4.70 2.90 1.33
N ILE A 51 -5.68 3.79 1.14
CA ILE A 51 -6.34 4.01 -0.16
C ILE A 51 -5.39 4.72 -1.14
N LEU A 52 -4.67 5.74 -0.64
CA LEU A 52 -3.70 6.49 -1.44
C LEU A 52 -2.54 5.59 -1.86
N VAL A 53 -2.02 4.76 -0.95
CA VAL A 53 -0.95 3.80 -1.23
C VAL A 53 -1.40 2.76 -2.26
N GLU A 54 -2.60 2.18 -2.10
CA GLU A 54 -3.14 1.23 -3.09
C GLU A 54 -3.25 1.85 -4.48
N HIS A 55 -3.70 3.11 -4.57
CA HIS A 55 -3.80 3.82 -5.84
C HIS A 55 -2.43 4.03 -6.49
N ALA A 56 -1.45 4.55 -5.73
CA ALA A 56 -0.09 4.78 -6.22
C ALA A 56 0.59 3.49 -6.70
N VAL A 57 0.44 2.39 -5.95
CA VAL A 57 1.00 1.09 -6.35
C VAL A 57 0.36 0.60 -7.65
N ARG A 58 -0.97 0.72 -7.78
CA ARG A 58 -1.67 0.33 -9.01
C ARG A 58 -1.25 1.14 -10.22
N ASP A 59 -0.91 2.41 -10.04
CA ASP A 59 -0.45 3.26 -11.13
C ASP A 59 0.98 2.88 -11.54
N ARG A 60 1.87 2.62 -10.57
CA ARG A 60 3.23 2.14 -10.83
C ARG A 60 3.27 0.76 -11.50
N LEU A 61 2.36 -0.16 -11.14
CA LEU A 61 2.30 -1.51 -11.74
C LEU A 61 1.64 -1.54 -13.13
N ARG A 62 1.00 -0.46 -13.58
CA ARG A 62 0.41 -0.36 -14.93
C ARG A 62 1.33 0.27 -15.96
N GLN A 63 2.36 0.98 -15.50
CA GLN A 63 3.41 1.54 -16.36
C GLN A 63 4.41 0.44 -16.76
#